data_AF-A0A956U4B4-F1
#
_entry.id   AF-A0A956U4B4-F1
#
_cell.length_a   1.000
_cell.length_b   1.000
_cell.length_c   1.000
_cell.angle_alpha   90.00
_cell.angle_beta   90.00
_cell.angle_gamma   90.00
#
_symmetry.space_group_name_H-M   'P 1'
#
loop_
_entity.id
_entity.type
_entity.pdbx_description
1 polymer ?
#
loop_
_entity_poly.entity_id
_entity_poly.type
_entity_poly.pdbx_seq_one_letter_code
_entity_poly.pdbx_strand_id
1 'polypeptide(L)'
;MRPKGDSGADDKRRNRKFIDRMSAPAQGLPKNADRSIYGHGGEYAPEGNMPQGWQVAQSEQVLVYHEENQEGQEDGDWMSQLKQNTMQALADQRGVKLQEIYKESVYKTGIAVLIDKIYGLLQRYTYDFNRVAGGTDLHVSGTISGDVTEVTRYNRLREAEETATYFRCRFTTRHYALVVRGYEDTVESYLIPANIVMGLSRAEEQYPPLCVMQVKISEQGMMWRMKDSEPPVDTLDQLCMWLFTRLVDETKKSLTMNDG
;
A
#
# COMPACT_ATOMS: atom_id res chain seq x y z
N MET A 1 -54.49 52.42 23.28
CA MET A 1 -54.57 51.16 24.05
C MET A 1 -53.61 50.14 23.46
N ARG A 2 -52.70 49.60 24.27
CA ARG A 2 -51.86 48.41 23.97
C ARG A 2 -52.50 47.20 24.66
N PRO A 3 -52.26 45.98 24.16
CA PRO A 3 -51.26 45.14 24.83
C PRO A 3 -50.30 44.37 23.89
N LYS A 4 -49.14 44.01 24.49
CA LYS A 4 -48.14 42.99 24.11
C LYS A 4 -48.72 41.57 24.32
N GLY A 5 -48.19 40.45 23.80
CA GLY A 5 -46.98 40.10 23.06
C GLY A 5 -46.79 38.56 23.00
N ASP A 6 -45.70 38.11 22.33
CA ASP A 6 -44.94 36.82 22.40
C ASP A 6 -45.68 35.46 22.43
N SER A 7 -45.20 34.33 21.92
CA SER A 7 -43.95 33.87 21.29
C SER A 7 -44.11 32.38 20.90
N GLY A 8 -43.25 31.86 20.01
CA GLY A 8 -42.66 30.52 20.18
C GLY A 8 -43.25 29.29 19.46
N ALA A 9 -42.56 28.90 18.38
CA ALA A 9 -41.91 27.59 18.14
C ALA A 9 -42.68 26.24 18.06
N ASP A 10 -42.30 25.54 16.98
CA ASP A 10 -42.02 24.11 16.84
C ASP A 10 -43.16 23.07 16.75
N ASP A 11 -43.42 22.75 15.48
CA ASP A 11 -44.18 21.65 14.94
C ASP A 11 -43.36 20.33 15.03
N LYS A 12 -43.49 19.61 16.14
CA LYS A 12 -43.08 18.20 16.27
C LYS A 12 -44.14 17.42 17.02
N ARG A 13 -45.04 16.74 16.29
CA ARG A 13 -45.72 15.50 16.74
C ARG A 13 -46.59 14.91 15.61
N ARG A 14 -45.97 14.11 14.74
CA ARG A 14 -46.72 13.08 14.00
C ARG A 14 -46.92 11.85 14.87
N ASN A 15 -48.18 11.54 15.10
CA ASN A 15 -48.70 10.35 15.77
C ASN A 15 -48.50 9.07 14.94
N ARG A 16 -48.01 8.04 15.64
CA ARG A 16 -48.52 6.65 15.75
C ARG A 16 -48.79 5.82 14.48
N LYS A 17 -48.23 4.59 14.50
CA LYS A 17 -49.01 3.33 14.57
C LYS A 17 -48.12 2.17 15.03
N PHE A 18 -48.46 1.62 16.20
CA PHE A 18 -48.07 0.30 16.68
C PHE A 18 -49.09 -0.73 16.16
N ILE A 19 -48.65 -1.95 15.85
CA ILE A 19 -49.09 -3.24 16.44
C ILE A 19 -48.45 -4.42 15.69
N ASP A 20 -47.76 -5.26 16.48
CA ASP A 20 -47.55 -6.72 16.46
C ASP A 20 -47.17 -7.50 15.18
N ARG A 21 -46.09 -8.30 15.30
CA ARG A 21 -46.21 -9.76 15.55
C ARG A 21 -44.85 -10.49 15.70
N MET A 22 -44.74 -11.19 16.84
CA MET A 22 -44.15 -12.53 17.06
C MET A 22 -42.76 -12.87 16.51
N SER A 23 -41.78 -12.99 17.42
CA SER A 23 -40.64 -13.90 17.27
C SER A 23 -40.83 -15.11 18.20
N ALA A 24 -40.99 -16.28 17.60
CA ALA A 24 -40.80 -17.57 18.26
C ALA A 24 -39.52 -18.24 17.72
N PRO A 25 -38.83 -19.08 18.52
CA PRO A 25 -37.53 -19.65 18.20
C PRO A 25 -37.65 -21.05 17.59
N ALA A 26 -36.88 -21.36 16.54
CA ALA A 26 -36.55 -22.73 16.12
C ALA A 26 -35.40 -22.68 15.11
N GLN A 27 -34.22 -23.21 15.44
CA GLN A 27 -33.75 -24.57 15.11
C GLN A 27 -32.84 -24.57 13.87
N GLY A 28 -31.67 -25.21 14.00
CA GLY A 28 -30.93 -25.72 12.85
C GLY A 28 -29.45 -25.35 12.77
N LEU A 29 -28.66 -25.62 13.82
CA LEU A 29 -27.21 -25.82 13.68
C LEU A 29 -26.97 -27.22 13.07
N PRO A 30 -26.20 -27.37 11.98
CA PRO A 30 -25.58 -28.64 11.66
C PRO A 30 -24.38 -28.84 12.59
N LYS A 31 -24.54 -29.80 13.50
CA LYS A 31 -23.43 -30.49 14.18
C LYS A 31 -22.67 -31.28 13.12
N ASN A 32 -21.34 -31.14 13.10
CA ASN A 32 -20.36 -32.21 12.82
C ASN A 32 -18.95 -31.61 12.96
N ALA A 33 -18.52 -31.39 14.20
CA ALA A 33 -17.11 -31.30 14.54
C ALA A 33 -16.77 -32.61 15.25
N ASP A 34 -16.24 -33.56 14.48
CA ASP A 34 -15.82 -34.86 14.99
C ASP A 34 -14.59 -34.66 15.89
N ARG A 35 -14.76 -35.04 17.15
CA ARG A 35 -13.71 -35.08 18.17
C ARG A 35 -12.98 -36.41 18.04
N SER A 36 -11.81 -36.40 17.41
CA SER A 36 -10.82 -37.47 17.56
C SER A 36 -9.40 -36.92 17.55
N ILE A 37 -9.07 -36.10 18.53
CA ILE A 37 -7.69 -35.81 18.93
C ILE A 37 -7.56 -36.38 20.34
N TYR A 38 -7.17 -37.65 20.44
CA TYR A 38 -6.41 -38.29 21.52
C TYR A 38 -6.49 -39.81 21.30
N GLY A 39 -5.37 -40.41 20.86
CA GLY A 39 -5.28 -41.86 20.68
C GLY A 39 -3.97 -42.28 20.02
N HIS A 40 -3.01 -42.62 20.85
CA HIS A 40 -1.73 -43.26 20.50
C HIS A 40 -1.91 -44.57 19.71
N GLY A 41 -0.98 -44.83 18.77
CA GLY A 41 -0.43 -46.18 18.55
C GLY A 41 -0.54 -46.73 17.12
N GLY A 42 0.62 -47.07 16.54
CA GLY A 42 0.76 -48.23 15.65
C GLY A 42 0.76 -47.99 14.14
N GLU A 43 1.98 -47.90 13.58
CA GLU A 43 2.52 -48.80 12.54
C GLU A 43 1.87 -48.95 11.13
N TYR A 44 2.78 -48.84 10.14
CA TYR A 44 2.76 -49.21 8.72
C TYR A 44 2.28 -48.20 7.63
N ALA A 45 3.24 -47.93 6.73
CA ALA A 45 3.28 -47.13 5.50
C ALA A 45 2.31 -47.66 4.38
N PRO A 46 2.16 -47.06 3.16
CA PRO A 46 3.19 -46.37 2.38
C PRO A 46 2.81 -45.10 1.58
N GLU A 47 3.87 -44.37 1.21
CA GLU A 47 4.07 -43.47 0.07
C GLU A 47 2.84 -42.93 -0.68
N GLY A 48 2.56 -41.64 -0.46
CA GLY A 48 1.68 -40.81 -1.29
C GLY A 48 2.27 -39.41 -1.43
N ASN A 49 2.82 -39.15 -2.61
CA ASN A 49 3.48 -37.93 -3.06
C ASN A 49 2.60 -36.67 -2.78
N MET A 50 2.92 -35.88 -1.75
CA MET A 50 2.27 -34.59 -1.49
C MET A 50 3.08 -33.43 -2.11
N PRO A 51 2.43 -32.45 -2.77
CA PRO A 51 3.11 -31.32 -3.38
C PRO A 51 3.69 -30.38 -2.31
N GLN A 52 5.01 -30.20 -2.34
CA GLN A 52 5.82 -29.39 -1.41
C GLN A 52 5.49 -27.87 -1.39
N GLY A 53 4.52 -27.39 -2.17
CA GLY A 53 4.23 -25.96 -2.31
C GLY A 53 3.45 -25.32 -1.15
N TRP A 54 2.67 -26.09 -0.39
CA TRP A 54 1.75 -25.51 0.60
C TRP A 54 2.43 -25.10 1.92
N GLN A 55 3.56 -25.71 2.27
CA GLN A 55 4.26 -25.41 3.52
C GLN A 55 5.09 -24.10 3.44
N VAL A 56 5.50 -23.69 2.24
CA VAL A 56 6.34 -22.50 2.06
C VAL A 56 5.54 -21.21 2.29
N ALA A 57 4.28 -21.16 1.81
CA ALA A 57 3.45 -19.96 1.93
C ALA A 57 3.04 -19.62 3.38
N GLN A 58 2.95 -20.61 4.28
CA GLN A 58 2.70 -20.34 5.71
C GLN A 58 3.96 -19.93 6.48
N SER A 59 5.14 -20.36 6.02
CA SER A 59 6.41 -20.07 6.72
C SER A 59 6.82 -18.59 6.64
N GLU A 60 6.39 -17.86 5.60
CA GLU A 60 6.66 -16.42 5.46
C GLU A 60 5.87 -15.54 6.45
N GLN A 61 4.77 -16.04 7.04
CA GLN A 61 3.92 -15.27 7.97
C GLN A 61 4.24 -15.48 9.47
N VAL A 62 5.11 -16.42 9.84
CA VAL A 62 5.34 -16.78 11.26
C VAL A 62 6.59 -16.14 11.88
N LEU A 63 7.46 -15.50 11.10
CA LEU A 63 8.74 -14.95 11.59
C LEU A 63 8.70 -13.47 12.06
N VAL A 64 7.52 -12.95 12.43
CA VAL A 64 7.36 -11.52 12.83
C VAL A 64 7.18 -11.32 14.35
N TYR A 65 7.17 -12.38 15.17
CA TYR A 65 6.80 -12.25 16.60
C TYR A 65 7.84 -12.72 17.63
N HIS A 66 9.15 -12.51 17.43
CA HIS A 66 10.14 -12.72 18.50
C HIS A 66 11.36 -11.79 18.39
N GLU A 67 11.15 -10.47 18.42
CA GLU A 67 12.25 -9.48 18.53
C GLU A 67 12.38 -8.83 19.92
N GLU A 68 11.44 -9.09 20.84
CA GLU A 68 11.53 -8.61 22.23
C GLU A 68 11.84 -9.76 23.18
N ASN A 69 13.13 -10.09 23.29
CA ASN A 69 13.79 -10.38 24.57
C ASN A 69 15.30 -10.56 24.35
N GLN A 70 16.07 -9.62 24.92
CA GLN A 70 17.51 -9.68 25.05
C GLN A 70 17.91 -10.84 25.97
N GLU A 71 18.94 -11.61 25.60
CA GLU A 71 20.07 -12.06 26.45
C GLU A 71 20.88 -13.13 25.69
N GLY A 72 22.16 -12.85 25.39
CA GLY A 72 23.10 -13.85 24.85
C GLY A 72 23.92 -13.36 23.66
N GLN A 73 25.12 -12.88 23.93
CA GLN A 73 26.05 -12.29 22.96
C GLN A 73 26.73 -13.31 22.02
N GLU A 74 26.30 -14.58 22.05
CA GLU A 74 26.79 -15.67 21.17
C GLU A 74 25.72 -16.19 20.17
N ASP A 75 24.43 -15.92 20.41
CA ASP A 75 23.33 -16.47 19.58
C ASP A 75 23.05 -15.66 18.30
N GLY A 76 23.64 -14.46 18.21
CA GLY A 76 23.57 -13.61 17.02
C GLY A 76 24.32 -14.19 15.81
N ASP A 77 25.35 -15.01 16.04
CA ASP A 77 26.16 -15.60 14.97
C ASP A 77 25.47 -16.84 14.37
N TRP A 78 24.92 -17.73 15.20
CA TRP A 78 24.17 -18.89 14.73
C TRP A 78 22.96 -18.49 13.89
N MET A 79 22.15 -17.52 14.34
CA MET A 79 20.97 -17.09 13.59
C MET A 79 21.36 -16.40 12.28
N SER A 80 22.45 -15.63 12.27
CA SER A 80 22.98 -15.01 11.04
C SER A 80 23.49 -16.05 10.05
N GLN A 81 24.20 -17.07 10.53
CA GLN A 81 24.64 -18.21 9.72
C GLN A 81 23.46 -19.02 9.18
N LEU A 82 22.44 -19.27 10.00
CA LEU A 82 21.23 -19.98 9.56
C LEU A 82 20.47 -19.19 8.49
N LYS A 83 20.32 -17.87 8.66
CA LYS A 83 19.73 -16.98 7.65
C LYS A 83 20.53 -17.01 6.35
N GLN A 84 21.86 -16.93 6.45
CA GLN A 84 22.75 -16.96 5.28
C GLN A 84 22.70 -18.31 4.55
N ASN A 85 22.74 -19.43 5.28
CA ASN A 85 22.64 -20.78 4.72
C ASN A 85 21.29 -21.02 4.05
N THR A 86 20.20 -20.53 4.65
CA THR A 86 18.85 -20.66 4.09
C THR A 86 18.69 -19.80 2.84
N MET A 87 19.19 -18.54 2.87
CA MET A 87 19.20 -17.68 1.68
C MET A 87 20.02 -18.30 0.54
N GLN A 88 21.17 -18.91 0.85
CA GLN A 88 22.00 -19.59 -0.14
C GLN A 88 21.27 -20.79 -0.76
N ALA A 89 20.65 -21.63 0.05
CA ALA A 89 19.88 -22.78 -0.44
C ALA A 89 18.69 -22.36 -1.33
N LEU A 90 17.97 -21.28 -0.96
CA LEU A 90 16.88 -20.73 -1.76
C LEU A 90 17.38 -20.10 -3.06
N ALA A 91 18.51 -19.41 -3.03
CA ALA A 91 19.15 -18.82 -4.20
C ALA A 91 19.55 -19.92 -5.20
N ASP A 92 20.19 -20.99 -4.71
CA ASP A 92 20.59 -22.16 -5.51
C ASP A 92 19.37 -22.87 -6.12
N GLN A 93 18.27 -22.99 -5.37
CA GLN A 93 17.01 -23.58 -5.86
C GLN A 93 16.33 -22.73 -6.95
N ARG A 94 16.43 -21.40 -6.86
CA ARG A 94 15.85 -20.46 -7.84
C ARG A 94 16.78 -20.15 -9.01
N GLY A 95 18.04 -20.60 -8.96
CA GLY A 95 19.06 -20.24 -9.95
C GLY A 95 19.44 -18.75 -9.95
N VAL A 96 19.13 -18.04 -8.87
CA VAL A 96 19.38 -16.60 -8.70
C VAL A 96 20.65 -16.44 -7.89
N LYS A 97 21.53 -15.50 -8.26
CA LYS A 97 22.78 -15.30 -7.50
C LYS A 97 22.46 -14.60 -6.18
N LEU A 98 22.99 -15.06 -5.06
CA LEU A 98 22.81 -14.43 -3.74
C LEU A 98 23.06 -12.91 -3.76
N GLN A 99 24.02 -12.46 -4.57
CA GLN A 99 24.32 -11.04 -4.80
C GLN A 99 23.15 -10.23 -5.36
N GLU A 100 22.29 -10.82 -6.19
CA GLU A 100 21.11 -10.17 -6.76
C GLU A 100 20.05 -9.96 -5.67
N ILE A 101 19.87 -10.92 -4.76
CA ILE A 101 18.94 -10.81 -3.62
C ILE A 101 19.38 -9.69 -2.66
N TYR A 102 20.67 -9.60 -2.36
CA TYR A 102 21.19 -8.50 -1.55
C TYR A 102 21.06 -7.15 -2.25
N LYS A 103 21.31 -7.11 -3.57
CA LYS A 103 21.11 -5.89 -4.35
C LYS A 103 19.65 -5.45 -4.28
N GLU A 104 18.72 -6.35 -4.53
CA GLU A 104 17.28 -6.07 -4.49
C GLU A 104 16.84 -5.51 -3.13
N SER A 105 17.28 -6.09 -2.01
CA SER A 105 16.92 -5.59 -0.67
C SER A 105 17.46 -4.19 -0.38
N VAL A 106 18.68 -3.89 -0.85
CA VAL A 106 19.29 -2.55 -0.74
C VAL A 106 18.52 -1.53 -1.58
N TYR A 107 18.15 -1.88 -2.81
CA TYR A 107 17.33 -1.02 -3.67
C TYR A 107 15.94 -0.78 -3.09
N LYS A 108 15.28 -1.84 -2.61
CA LYS A 108 13.98 -1.75 -1.92
C LYS A 108 14.02 -0.74 -0.77
N THR A 109 15.04 -0.84 0.09
CA THR A 109 15.23 0.08 1.22
C THR A 109 15.51 1.52 0.76
N GLY A 110 16.38 1.70 -0.25
CA GLY A 110 16.70 3.01 -0.78
C GLY A 110 15.49 3.72 -1.41
N ILE A 111 14.69 2.99 -2.17
CA ILE A 111 13.45 3.49 -2.78
C ILE A 111 12.44 3.91 -1.71
N ALA A 112 12.27 3.11 -0.65
CA ALA A 112 11.40 3.44 0.47
C ALA A 112 11.79 4.79 1.09
N VAL A 113 13.08 4.96 1.42
CA VAL A 113 13.62 6.20 1.99
C VAL A 113 13.42 7.40 1.06
N LEU A 114 13.57 7.20 -0.25
CA LEU A 114 13.37 8.26 -1.23
C LEU A 114 11.89 8.69 -1.32
N ILE A 115 10.97 7.73 -1.33
CA ILE A 115 9.52 8.00 -1.34
C ILE A 115 9.06 8.66 -0.04
N ASP A 116 9.58 8.24 1.11
CA ASP A 116 9.31 8.90 2.39
C ASP A 116 9.74 10.37 2.37
N LYS A 117 10.91 10.68 1.78
CA LYS A 117 11.36 12.06 1.60
C LYS A 117 10.45 12.86 0.67
N ILE A 118 10.06 12.29 -0.47
CA ILE A 118 9.12 12.92 -1.41
C ILE A 118 7.79 13.20 -0.71
N TYR A 119 7.26 12.20 0.01
CA TYR A 119 6.02 12.32 0.77
C TYR A 119 6.12 13.43 1.82
N GLY A 120 7.19 13.48 2.61
CA GLY A 120 7.39 14.53 3.61
C GLY A 120 7.41 15.94 3.03
N LEU A 121 8.08 16.13 1.88
CA LEU A 121 8.11 17.43 1.17
C LEU A 121 6.72 17.81 0.64
N LEU A 122 6.04 16.91 -0.06
CA LEU A 122 4.70 17.13 -0.59
C LEU A 122 3.65 17.35 0.51
N GLN A 123 3.79 16.66 1.65
CA GLN A 123 2.92 16.84 2.81
C GLN A 123 3.06 18.24 3.40
N ARG A 124 4.29 18.78 3.46
CA ARG A 124 4.53 20.17 3.87
C ARG A 124 3.83 21.16 2.94
N TYR A 125 3.99 21.01 1.62
CA TYR A 125 3.31 21.89 0.66
C TYR A 125 1.78 21.76 0.74
N THR A 126 1.29 20.53 0.93
CA THR A 126 -0.14 20.25 1.13
C THR A 126 -0.67 21.00 2.36
N TYR A 127 0.06 20.96 3.47
CA TYR A 127 -0.31 21.70 4.68
C TYR A 127 -0.40 23.20 4.43
N ASP A 128 0.64 23.81 3.85
CA ASP A 128 0.68 25.25 3.60
C ASP A 128 -0.40 25.68 2.59
N PHE A 129 -0.62 24.90 1.53
CA PHE A 129 -1.63 25.18 0.51
C PHE A 129 -3.06 25.05 1.05
N ASN A 130 -3.34 24.01 1.83
CA ASN A 130 -4.67 23.76 2.38
C ASN A 130 -5.13 24.82 3.40
N ARG A 131 -4.21 25.62 3.96
CA ARG A 131 -4.60 26.78 4.78
C ARG A 131 -5.39 27.81 3.97
N VAL A 132 -5.16 27.87 2.67
CA VAL A 132 -5.82 28.80 1.75
C VAL A 132 -6.93 28.09 0.95
N ALA A 133 -6.67 26.86 0.49
CA ALA A 133 -7.60 26.08 -0.31
C ALA A 133 -8.61 25.24 0.51
N GLY A 134 -8.58 25.35 1.84
CA GLY A 134 -9.44 24.58 2.74
C GLY A 134 -10.93 24.76 2.43
N GLY A 135 -11.64 23.65 2.26
CA GLY A 135 -13.08 23.65 1.93
C GLY A 135 -13.42 23.89 0.47
N THR A 136 -12.41 23.94 -0.42
CA THR A 136 -12.61 24.03 -1.89
C THR A 136 -12.30 22.70 -2.57
N ASP A 137 -12.62 22.58 -3.86
CA ASP A 137 -12.29 21.40 -4.68
C ASP A 137 -10.77 21.23 -4.91
N LEU A 138 -9.97 22.27 -4.60
CA LEU A 138 -8.51 22.23 -4.63
C LEU A 138 -7.91 21.64 -3.35
N HIS A 139 -8.70 21.34 -2.32
CA HIS A 139 -8.18 20.72 -1.11
C HIS A 139 -7.44 19.42 -1.44
N VAL A 140 -6.19 19.31 -0.98
CA VAL A 140 -5.32 18.16 -1.27
C VAL A 140 -5.23 17.28 -0.03
N SER A 141 -5.44 15.98 -0.17
CA SER A 141 -5.17 15.00 0.89
C SER A 141 -4.01 14.09 0.51
N GLY A 142 -3.11 13.81 1.45
CA GLY A 142 -1.94 12.95 1.24
C GLY A 142 -2.08 11.63 1.98
N THR A 143 -1.68 10.52 1.35
CA THR A 143 -1.59 9.20 1.98
C THR A 143 -0.30 8.51 1.53
N ILE A 144 0.37 7.81 2.45
CA ILE A 144 1.48 6.93 2.13
C ILE A 144 1.03 5.48 2.34
N SER A 145 1.31 4.65 1.35
CA SER A 145 1.19 3.19 1.43
C SER A 145 2.61 2.65 1.49
N GLY A 146 2.92 1.85 2.50
CA GLY A 146 4.23 1.22 2.63
C GLY A 146 4.48 0.18 1.54
N ASP A 147 4.98 -0.99 1.92
CA ASP A 147 5.12 -2.11 1.00
C ASP A 147 3.76 -2.60 0.50
N VAL A 148 3.52 -2.48 -0.80
CA VAL A 148 2.35 -3.04 -1.48
C VAL A 148 2.82 -4.10 -2.47
N THR A 149 2.65 -5.38 -2.10
CA THR A 149 2.96 -6.51 -2.98
C THR A 149 1.75 -6.87 -3.83
N GLU A 150 1.94 -6.86 -5.15
CA GLU A 150 0.90 -7.08 -6.14
C GLU A 150 1.25 -8.26 -7.03
N VAL A 151 0.24 -9.04 -7.39
CA VAL A 151 0.41 -10.14 -8.33
C VAL A 151 0.45 -9.57 -9.75
N THR A 152 1.61 -9.65 -10.40
CA THR A 152 1.84 -9.19 -11.78
C THR A 152 1.40 -10.24 -12.79
N ARG A 153 1.46 -11.53 -12.43
CA ARG A 153 1.07 -12.62 -13.32
C ARG A 153 0.38 -13.76 -12.58
N TYR A 154 -0.65 -14.31 -13.21
CA TYR A 154 -1.36 -15.49 -12.71
C TYR A 154 -1.12 -16.67 -13.64
N ASN A 155 -0.89 -17.85 -13.08
CA ASN A 155 -0.81 -19.10 -13.83
C ASN A 155 -2.23 -19.53 -14.32
N ARG A 156 -2.30 -20.52 -15.21
CA ARG A 156 -3.54 -21.17 -15.69
C ARG A 156 -4.45 -21.67 -14.57
N LEU A 157 -3.88 -21.97 -13.39
CA LEU A 157 -4.59 -22.38 -12.18
C LEU A 157 -5.05 -21.21 -11.28
N ARG A 158 -4.88 -19.96 -11.74
CA ARG A 158 -5.14 -18.72 -10.97
C ARG A 158 -4.27 -18.54 -9.72
N GLU A 159 -3.16 -19.24 -9.66
CA GLU A 159 -2.12 -19.04 -8.65
C GLU A 159 -1.23 -17.86 -9.05
N ALA A 160 -0.73 -17.11 -8.07
CA ALA A 160 0.22 -16.03 -8.31
C ALA A 160 1.54 -16.62 -8.84
N GLU A 161 1.91 -16.28 -10.06
CA GLU A 161 3.13 -16.73 -10.73
C GLU A 161 4.27 -15.74 -10.52
N GLU A 162 3.95 -14.44 -10.57
CA GLU A 162 4.91 -13.35 -10.36
C GLU A 162 4.27 -12.29 -9.46
N THR A 163 5.05 -11.77 -8.51
CA THR A 163 4.66 -10.65 -7.65
C THR A 163 5.69 -9.54 -7.75
N ALA A 164 5.22 -8.30 -7.66
CA ALA A 164 6.05 -7.10 -7.60
C ALA A 164 5.68 -6.32 -6.34
N THR A 165 6.69 -5.83 -5.62
CA THR A 165 6.47 -4.99 -4.45
C THR A 165 6.74 -3.54 -4.81
N TYR A 166 5.75 -2.69 -4.55
CA TYR A 166 5.79 -1.27 -4.83
C TYR A 166 5.72 -0.47 -3.54
N PHE A 167 6.45 0.63 -3.48
CA PHE A 167 6.23 1.68 -2.49
C PHE A 167 5.41 2.78 -3.13
N ARG A 168 4.40 3.31 -2.42
CA ARG A 168 3.49 4.30 -3.03
C ARG A 168 3.16 5.42 -2.08
N CYS A 169 3.14 6.64 -2.59
CA CYS A 169 2.43 7.72 -1.95
C CYS A 169 1.49 8.41 -2.94
N ARG A 170 0.40 8.96 -2.41
CA ARG A 170 -0.69 9.56 -3.19
C ARG A 170 -1.06 10.90 -2.59
N PHE A 171 -1.25 11.88 -3.46
CA PHE A 171 -1.79 13.19 -3.12
C PHE A 171 -2.99 13.48 -4.01
N THR A 172 -4.17 13.63 -3.42
CA THR A 172 -5.45 13.59 -4.13
C THR A 172 -6.24 14.86 -3.86
N THR A 173 -6.68 15.50 -4.94
CA THR A 173 -7.75 16.53 -4.93
C THR A 173 -9.09 15.86 -5.21
N ARG A 174 -10.16 16.66 -5.36
CA ARG A 174 -11.46 16.12 -5.75
C ARG A 174 -11.45 15.46 -7.15
N HIS A 175 -10.59 15.93 -8.05
CA HIS A 175 -10.64 15.54 -9.47
C HIS A 175 -9.44 14.70 -9.92
N TYR A 176 -8.25 14.94 -9.36
CA TYR A 176 -7.02 14.27 -9.76
C TYR A 176 -6.25 13.76 -8.56
N ALA A 177 -5.44 12.73 -8.77
CA ALA A 177 -4.44 12.29 -7.83
C ALA A 177 -3.06 12.24 -8.50
N LEU A 178 -2.08 12.77 -7.79
CA LEU A 178 -0.66 12.56 -8.03
C LEU A 178 -0.26 11.27 -7.31
N VAL A 179 0.22 10.28 -8.05
CA VAL A 179 0.71 9.02 -7.51
C VAL A 179 2.21 8.94 -7.75
N VAL A 180 2.98 8.69 -6.70
CA VAL A 180 4.41 8.42 -6.78
C VAL A 180 4.63 6.95 -6.44
N ARG A 181 5.19 6.19 -7.37
CA ARG A 181 5.39 4.75 -7.29
C ARG A 181 6.88 4.43 -7.42
N GLY A 182 7.40 3.65 -6.49
CA GLY A 182 8.77 3.13 -6.54
C GLY A 182 8.78 1.64 -6.86
N TYR A 183 9.64 1.26 -7.81
CA TYR A 183 9.85 -0.12 -8.22
C TYR A 183 11.30 -0.32 -8.69
N GLU A 184 11.97 -1.36 -8.18
CA GLU A 184 13.37 -1.68 -8.47
C GLU A 184 14.32 -0.48 -8.29
N ASP A 185 14.87 0.06 -9.39
CA ASP A 185 15.76 1.21 -9.41
C ASP A 185 15.07 2.48 -9.92
N THR A 186 13.74 2.49 -9.98
CA THR A 186 12.96 3.59 -10.57
C THR A 186 11.90 4.14 -9.61
N VAL A 187 11.68 5.45 -9.70
CA VAL A 187 10.53 6.12 -9.09
C VAL A 187 9.78 6.86 -10.19
N GLU A 188 8.53 6.49 -10.39
CA GLU A 188 7.65 7.01 -11.43
C GLU A 188 6.56 7.85 -10.77
N SER A 189 6.25 9.01 -11.35
CA SER A 189 5.14 9.85 -10.89
C SER A 189 4.07 9.92 -11.96
N TYR A 190 2.81 9.79 -11.57
CA TYR A 190 1.65 9.78 -12.46
C TYR A 190 0.63 10.81 -12.02
N LEU A 191 -0.11 11.35 -12.97
CA LEU A 191 -1.27 12.18 -12.71
C LEU A 191 -2.50 11.54 -13.32
N ILE A 192 -3.43 11.14 -12.46
CA ILE A 192 -4.54 10.25 -12.82
C ILE A 192 -5.84 10.85 -12.27
N PRO A 193 -6.96 10.73 -12.98
CA PRO A 193 -8.26 11.09 -12.43
C PRO A 193 -8.58 10.36 -11.11
N ALA A 194 -9.04 11.10 -10.10
CA ALA A 194 -9.24 10.58 -8.74
C ALA A 194 -10.27 9.44 -8.67
N ASN A 195 -11.23 9.41 -9.60
CA ASN A 195 -12.24 8.36 -9.71
C ASN A 195 -11.66 6.99 -10.13
N ILE A 196 -10.49 6.97 -10.77
CA ILE A 196 -9.84 5.75 -11.27
C ILE A 196 -8.88 5.17 -10.21
N VAL A 197 -8.23 6.05 -9.45
CA VAL A 197 -7.18 5.70 -8.47
C VAL A 197 -7.71 4.87 -7.30
N MET A 198 -9.00 4.95 -6.99
CA MET A 198 -9.60 4.16 -5.90
C MET A 198 -9.80 2.68 -6.24
N GLY A 199 -9.69 2.28 -7.51
CA GLY A 199 -10.13 0.95 -7.96
C GLY A 199 -9.03 -0.09 -8.10
N LEU A 200 -7.88 0.26 -8.71
CA LEU A 200 -6.91 -0.73 -9.19
C LEU A 200 -5.49 -0.18 -9.27
N SER A 201 -4.53 -0.94 -8.74
CA SER A 201 -3.12 -0.60 -8.76
C SER A 201 -2.45 -0.57 -10.13
N ARG A 202 -2.99 -1.29 -11.12
CA ARG A 202 -2.51 -1.30 -12.51
C ARG A 202 -3.06 -0.17 -13.36
N ALA A 203 -4.03 0.59 -12.84
CA ALA A 203 -4.60 1.69 -13.61
C ALA A 203 -3.53 2.76 -13.91
N GLU A 204 -2.54 2.91 -13.02
CA GLU A 204 -1.40 3.82 -13.17
C GLU A 204 -0.61 3.57 -14.47
N GLU A 205 -0.46 2.30 -14.88
CA GLU A 205 0.29 1.92 -16.09
C GLU A 205 -0.40 2.32 -17.40
N GLN A 206 -1.69 2.66 -17.35
CA GLN A 206 -2.42 3.15 -18.51
C GLN A 206 -2.15 4.62 -18.79
N TYR A 207 -1.51 5.33 -17.85
CA TYR A 207 -1.18 6.74 -17.96
C TYR A 207 0.32 6.92 -18.18
N PRO A 208 0.72 7.84 -19.06
CA PRO A 208 2.13 8.17 -19.20
C PRO A 208 2.65 8.79 -17.89
N PRO A 209 3.83 8.38 -17.40
CA PRO A 209 4.42 8.99 -16.23
C PRO A 209 4.71 10.47 -16.52
N LEU A 210 4.38 11.35 -15.56
CA LEU A 210 4.77 12.76 -15.56
C LEU A 210 6.29 12.90 -15.54
N CYS A 211 6.97 12.04 -14.78
CA CYS A 211 8.41 12.00 -14.73
C CYS A 211 8.89 10.64 -14.20
N VAL A 212 10.11 10.27 -14.60
CA VAL A 212 10.77 9.03 -14.18
C VAL A 212 12.13 9.39 -13.59
N MET A 213 12.34 9.00 -12.34
CA MET A 213 13.61 9.08 -11.64
C MET A 213 14.28 7.72 -11.65
N GLN A 214 15.58 7.69 -11.92
CA GLN A 214 16.42 6.53 -11.73
C GLN A 214 17.28 6.70 -10.49
N VAL A 215 17.27 5.68 -9.63
CA VAL A 215 18.04 5.61 -8.40
C VAL A 215 19.24 4.71 -8.63
N LYS A 216 20.39 5.14 -8.16
CA LYS A 216 21.61 4.34 -8.15
C LYS A 216 22.17 4.34 -6.74
N ILE A 217 22.32 3.14 -6.18
CA ILE A 217 22.91 2.96 -4.86
C ILE A 217 24.35 2.50 -5.03
N SER A 218 25.25 3.19 -4.34
CA SER A 218 26.69 2.92 -4.31
C SER A 218 27.16 2.90 -2.85
N GLU A 219 28.41 2.48 -2.61
CA GLU A 219 29.02 2.53 -1.28
C GLU A 219 29.08 3.95 -0.71
N GLN A 220 29.14 4.96 -1.58
CA GLN A 220 29.17 6.38 -1.21
C GLN A 220 27.78 6.92 -0.83
N GLY A 221 26.73 6.13 -1.02
CA GLY A 221 25.34 6.47 -0.72
C GLY A 221 24.41 6.32 -1.92
N MET A 222 23.20 6.84 -1.75
CA MET A 222 22.13 6.84 -2.74
C MET A 222 22.15 8.14 -3.55
N MET A 223 22.25 8.00 -4.87
CA MET A 223 22.08 9.10 -5.82
C MET A 223 20.85 8.84 -6.68
N TRP A 224 20.18 9.89 -7.12
CA TRP A 224 19.07 9.81 -8.05
C TRP A 224 19.28 10.81 -9.20
N ARG A 225 18.68 10.53 -10.34
CA ARG A 225 18.67 11.41 -11.52
C ARG A 225 17.36 11.27 -12.28
N MET A 226 16.96 12.30 -13.00
CA MET A 226 15.86 12.20 -13.95
C MET A 226 16.30 11.35 -15.15
N LYS A 227 15.46 10.41 -15.60
CA LYS A 227 15.77 9.51 -16.73
C LYS A 227 15.87 10.29 -18.05
N ASP A 228 14.93 11.21 -18.27
CA ASP A 228 14.78 11.97 -19.52
C ASP A 228 15.12 13.47 -19.34
N SER A 229 15.71 13.85 -18.20
CA SER A 229 15.98 15.26 -17.84
C SER A 229 14.75 16.18 -17.87
N GLU A 230 13.55 15.60 -17.86
CA GLU A 230 12.28 16.30 -17.82
C GLU A 230 11.50 15.92 -16.56
N PRO A 231 11.10 16.90 -15.71
CA PRO A 231 11.50 18.32 -15.74
C PRO A 231 13.01 18.53 -15.44
N PRO A 232 13.61 19.67 -15.85
CA PRO A 232 14.99 20.01 -15.54
C PRO A 232 15.09 20.47 -14.08
N VAL A 233 15.15 19.50 -13.17
CA VAL A 233 15.21 19.72 -11.72
C VAL A 233 16.53 19.18 -11.17
N ASP A 234 17.20 20.01 -10.37
CA ASP A 234 18.49 19.66 -9.77
C ASP A 234 18.32 19.11 -8.34
N THR A 235 17.20 19.45 -7.69
CA THR A 235 16.93 19.07 -6.30
C THR A 235 15.59 18.38 -6.15
N LEU A 236 15.46 17.59 -5.09
CA LEU A 236 14.23 16.86 -4.78
C LEU A 236 13.09 17.83 -4.42
N ASP A 237 13.42 18.94 -3.77
CA ASP A 237 12.49 20.01 -3.40
C ASP A 237 11.89 20.66 -4.66
N GLN A 238 12.72 21.00 -5.65
CA GLN A 238 12.25 21.53 -6.94
C GLN A 238 11.33 20.55 -7.66
N LEU A 239 11.67 19.25 -7.65
CA LEU A 239 10.81 18.22 -8.23
C LEU A 239 9.45 18.16 -7.52
N CYS A 240 9.44 18.08 -6.19
CA CYS A 240 8.20 18.03 -5.42
C CYS A 240 7.35 19.28 -5.64
N MET A 241 7.97 20.46 -5.71
CA MET A 241 7.28 21.71 -6.02
C MET A 241 6.65 21.67 -7.41
N TRP A 242 7.38 21.17 -8.41
CA TRP A 242 6.86 20.99 -9.77
C TRP A 242 5.69 20.01 -9.81
N LEU A 243 5.83 18.83 -9.18
CA LEU A 243 4.77 17.81 -9.11
C LEU A 243 3.50 18.35 -8.44
N PHE A 244 3.65 19.06 -7.32
CA PHE A 244 2.52 19.67 -6.61
C PHE A 244 1.84 20.75 -7.46
N THR A 245 2.63 21.57 -8.17
CA THR A 245 2.10 22.58 -9.09
C THR A 245 1.30 21.93 -10.21
N ARG A 246 1.81 20.84 -10.82
CA ARG A 246 1.10 20.08 -11.86
C ARG A 246 -0.24 19.54 -11.37
N LEU A 247 -0.29 18.96 -10.16
CA LEU A 247 -1.53 18.46 -9.57
C LEU A 247 -2.58 19.58 -9.42
N VAL A 248 -2.18 20.72 -8.88
CA VAL A 248 -3.07 21.86 -8.66
C VAL A 248 -3.55 22.45 -9.98
N ASP A 249 -2.65 22.64 -10.95
CA ASP A 249 -2.99 23.23 -12.25
C ASP A 249 -3.95 22.35 -13.04
N GLU A 250 -3.74 21.03 -13.04
CA GLU A 250 -4.64 20.12 -13.74
C GLU A 250 -6.03 20.07 -13.09
N THR A 251 -6.06 20.12 -11.76
CA THR A 251 -7.33 20.24 -11.01
C THR A 251 -8.04 21.55 -11.38
N LYS A 252 -7.34 22.69 -11.45
CA LYS A 252 -7.94 23.97 -11.87
C LYS A 252 -8.50 23.92 -13.28
N LYS A 253 -7.77 23.34 -14.24
CA LYS A 253 -8.26 23.18 -15.62
C LYS A 253 -9.56 22.38 -15.67
N SER A 254 -9.65 21.31 -14.88
CA SER A 254 -10.86 20.49 -14.83
C SER A 254 -12.08 21.22 -14.27
N LEU A 255 -11.88 22.14 -13.32
CA LEU A 255 -12.95 22.99 -12.80
C LEU A 255 -13.46 23.94 -13.89
N THR A 256 -12.55 24.59 -14.62
CA THR A 256 -12.95 25.51 -15.71
C THR A 256 -13.67 24.82 -16.87
N MET A 257 -13.41 23.53 -17.10
CA MET A 257 -14.08 22.75 -18.16
C MET A 257 -15.47 22.26 -17.76
N ASN A 258 -15.75 22.10 -16.47
CA ASN A 258 -17.07 21.64 -15.99
C ASN A 258 -18.10 22.77 -15.83
N ASP A 259 -17.64 24.02 -15.80
CA ASP A 259 -18.50 25.21 -15.65
C ASP A 259 -18.99 25.81 -16.99
N GLY A 260 -18.62 25.22 -18.13
CA GLY A 260 -19.04 25.62 -19.48
C GLY A 260 -20.00 24.63 -20.12
#